data_AF-A0A6P0IV04-F1
#
_entry.id   AF-A0A6P0IV04-F1
#
_cell.length_a   1.000
_cell.length_b   1.000
_cell.length_c   1.000
_cell.angle_alpha   90.00
_cell.angle_beta   90.00
_cell.angle_gamma   90.00
#
_symmetry.space_group_name_H-M   'P 1'
#
loop_
_entity.id
_entity.type
_entity.pdbx_description
1 polymer ?
#
loop_
_entity_poly.entity_id
_entity_poly.type
_entity_poly.pdbx_seq_one_letter_code
_entity_poly.pdbx_strand_id
1 'polypeptide(L)'
;MYEDDDLSLLDNTALLESPLDDIEPIEDELEASKPDPEEMLALLTAPESQQRMLAARAFCELQDERAIPHLINLLNDVCPLVRVSAAYGLGRNPSPTAVKPLIDQLTVDWNGYVRKGVVWALGNCRE
;
A
#
# COMPACT_ATOMS: atom_id res chain seq x y z
N MET A 1 67.86 -7.96 -14.77
CA MET A 1 67.03 -8.55 -15.83
C MET A 1 65.94 -9.32 -15.11
N TYR A 2 64.91 -8.59 -14.67
CA TYR A 2 63.71 -9.20 -14.11
C TYR A 2 62.72 -9.17 -15.26
N GLU A 3 62.28 -10.35 -15.65
CA GLU A 3 61.36 -10.59 -16.77
C GLU A 3 60.06 -9.82 -16.51
N ASP A 4 59.61 -9.16 -17.57
CA ASP A 4 58.40 -8.36 -17.62
C ASP A 4 57.21 -9.11 -17.03
N ASP A 5 56.42 -8.38 -16.24
CA ASP A 5 55.08 -8.75 -15.79
C ASP A 5 54.28 -9.34 -16.97
N ASP A 6 54.18 -10.66 -17.03
CA ASP A 6 53.11 -11.34 -17.77
C ASP A 6 51.83 -11.28 -16.92
N LEU A 7 51.38 -10.04 -16.67
CA LEU A 7 49.98 -9.76 -16.42
C LEU A 7 49.30 -9.77 -17.79
N SER A 8 49.20 -10.96 -18.37
CA SER A 8 48.20 -11.25 -19.39
C SER A 8 46.86 -10.92 -18.77
N LEU A 9 46.45 -9.69 -19.06
CA LEU A 9 45.18 -9.09 -18.73
C LEU A 9 44.13 -10.14 -18.99
N LEU A 10 43.53 -10.62 -17.91
CA LEU A 10 42.21 -11.22 -17.95
C LEU A 10 41.37 -10.23 -18.73
N ASP A 11 41.13 -10.54 -20.01
CA ASP A 11 40.17 -9.87 -20.86
C ASP A 11 38.78 -10.23 -20.32
N ASN A 12 38.52 -9.75 -19.10
CA ASN A 12 37.28 -9.91 -18.35
C ASN A 12 36.27 -8.84 -18.79
N THR A 13 36.42 -8.33 -20.01
CA THR A 13 35.34 -7.61 -20.69
C THR A 13 34.11 -8.52 -20.87
N ALA A 14 34.30 -9.85 -20.89
CA ALA A 14 33.23 -10.84 -20.92
C ALA A 14 32.51 -11.09 -19.57
N LEU A 15 32.91 -10.46 -18.46
CA LEU A 15 32.28 -10.64 -17.14
C LEU A 15 31.57 -9.39 -16.59
N LEU A 16 31.44 -8.33 -17.41
CA LEU A 16 30.81 -7.08 -17.01
C LEU A 16 29.37 -6.92 -17.49
N GLU A 17 28.80 -7.93 -18.17
CA GLU A 17 27.36 -7.97 -18.37
C GLU A 17 26.72 -8.32 -17.03
N SER A 18 26.03 -7.34 -16.44
CA SER A 18 25.25 -7.63 -15.24
C SER A 18 24.17 -8.62 -15.67
N PRO A 19 23.90 -9.69 -14.90
CA PRO A 19 22.77 -10.57 -15.17
C PRO A 19 21.42 -9.83 -15.12
N LEU A 20 21.40 -8.54 -14.78
CA LEU A 20 20.24 -7.64 -14.86
C LEU A 20 20.10 -6.96 -16.23
N ASP A 21 21.14 -6.91 -17.06
CA ASP A 21 21.12 -6.27 -18.38
C ASP A 21 20.37 -7.12 -19.42
N ASP A 22 20.27 -8.43 -19.17
CA ASP A 22 19.49 -9.40 -19.97
C ASP A 22 18.01 -9.48 -19.57
N ILE A 23 17.58 -8.74 -18.53
CA ILE A 23 16.18 -8.72 -18.14
C ILE A 23 15.45 -7.80 -19.11
N GLU A 24 14.66 -8.40 -19.99
CA GLU A 24 13.74 -7.65 -20.84
C GLU A 24 12.87 -6.73 -19.96
N PRO A 25 12.62 -5.48 -20.37
CA PRO A 25 11.67 -4.62 -19.70
C PRO A 25 10.37 -5.40 -19.59
N ILE A 26 9.82 -5.49 -18.38
CA ILE A 26 8.48 -6.04 -18.20
C ILE A 26 7.56 -5.13 -19.02
N GLU A 27 7.18 -5.58 -20.20
CA GLU A 27 6.14 -4.95 -21.01
C GLU A 27 4.88 -4.89 -20.13
N ASP A 28 4.14 -3.78 -20.22
CA ASP A 28 3.00 -3.38 -19.37
C ASP A 28 1.82 -4.39 -19.30
N GLU A 29 2.02 -5.68 -19.60
CA GLU A 29 1.03 -6.75 -19.70
C GLU A 29 0.52 -7.31 -18.36
N LEU A 30 1.01 -6.80 -17.23
CA LEU A 30 0.39 -7.01 -15.93
C LEU A 30 -0.29 -5.73 -15.43
N GLU A 31 -1.14 -5.11 -16.27
CA GLU A 31 -2.27 -4.35 -15.73
C GLU A 31 -3.14 -5.34 -14.94
N ALA A 32 -2.78 -5.57 -13.68
CA ALA A 32 -3.59 -6.32 -12.75
C ALA A 32 -5.01 -5.75 -12.84
N SER A 33 -5.95 -6.57 -13.29
CA SER A 33 -7.33 -6.14 -13.46
C SER A 33 -7.77 -5.47 -12.16
N LYS A 34 -8.28 -4.23 -12.25
CA LYS A 34 -8.71 -3.48 -11.07
C LYS A 34 -9.63 -4.36 -10.21
N PRO A 35 -9.47 -4.34 -8.88
CA PRO A 35 -10.29 -5.18 -8.00
C PRO A 35 -11.79 -4.89 -8.20
N ASP A 36 -12.63 -5.91 -8.18
CA ASP A 36 -14.08 -5.73 -8.33
C ASP A 36 -14.65 -4.98 -7.12
N PRO A 37 -15.26 -3.79 -7.29
CA PRO A 37 -15.84 -3.03 -6.18
C PRO A 37 -16.88 -3.80 -5.38
N GLU A 38 -17.70 -4.63 -6.01
CA GLU A 38 -18.77 -5.37 -5.33
C GLU A 38 -18.18 -6.47 -4.42
N GLU A 39 -17.16 -7.17 -4.90
CA GLU A 39 -16.43 -8.15 -4.10
C GLU A 39 -15.73 -7.47 -2.92
N MET A 40 -15.05 -6.34 -3.17
CA MET A 40 -14.32 -5.63 -2.11
C MET A 40 -15.26 -5.06 -1.05
N LEU A 41 -16.45 -4.58 -1.42
CA LEU A 41 -17.46 -4.12 -0.45
C LEU A 41 -17.85 -5.25 0.51
N ALA A 42 -18.07 -6.47 0.02
CA ALA A 42 -18.39 -7.62 0.86
C ALA A 42 -17.25 -7.94 1.83
N LEU A 43 -16.01 -7.92 1.35
CA LEU A 43 -14.83 -8.28 2.13
C LEU A 43 -14.48 -7.29 3.25
N LEU A 44 -14.99 -6.04 3.24
CA LEU A 44 -14.82 -5.10 4.35
C LEU A 44 -15.43 -5.60 5.66
N THR A 45 -16.35 -6.56 5.61
CA THR A 45 -17.02 -7.16 6.78
C THR A 45 -16.67 -8.64 6.99
N ALA A 46 -15.68 -9.15 6.25
CA ALA A 46 -15.25 -10.54 6.34
C ALA A 46 -14.78 -10.93 7.75
N PRO A 47 -14.94 -12.20 8.16
CA PRO A 47 -14.46 -12.67 9.46
C PRO A 47 -12.93 -12.59 9.57
N GLU A 48 -12.22 -12.85 8.49
CA GLU A 48 -10.75 -12.82 8.44
C GLU A 48 -10.21 -11.39 8.32
N SER A 49 -9.32 -11.01 9.24
CA SER A 49 -8.68 -9.68 9.22
C SER A 49 -7.89 -9.42 7.93
N GLN A 50 -7.30 -10.46 7.32
CA GLN A 50 -6.56 -10.34 6.06
C GLN A 50 -7.48 -9.90 4.91
N GLN A 51 -8.71 -10.40 4.86
CA GLN A 51 -9.70 -10.04 3.84
C GLN A 51 -10.17 -8.59 4.03
N ARG A 52 -10.46 -8.19 5.27
CA ARG A 52 -10.82 -6.79 5.58
C ARG A 52 -9.69 -5.83 5.24
N MET A 53 -8.44 -6.20 5.55
CA MET A 53 -7.25 -5.41 5.21
C MET A 53 -7.09 -5.27 3.69
N LEU A 54 -7.25 -6.37 2.94
CA LEU A 54 -7.18 -6.38 1.48
C LEU A 54 -8.24 -5.45 0.87
N ALA A 55 -9.49 -5.61 1.31
CA ALA A 55 -10.61 -4.79 0.86
C ALA A 55 -10.38 -3.30 1.16
N ALA A 56 -10.00 -2.96 2.39
CA ALA A 56 -9.73 -1.57 2.78
C ALA A 56 -8.60 -0.95 1.94
N ARG A 57 -7.58 -1.75 1.58
CA ARG A 57 -6.51 -1.31 0.68
C ARG A 57 -6.99 -1.11 -0.76
N ALA A 58 -7.86 -1.98 -1.27
CA ALA A 58 -8.41 -1.85 -2.62
C ALA A 58 -9.18 -0.53 -2.79
N PHE A 59 -9.89 -0.06 -1.76
CA PHE A 59 -10.60 1.23 -1.81
C PHE A 59 -9.69 2.46 -1.88
N CYS A 60 -8.38 2.34 -1.69
CA CYS A 60 -7.43 3.41 -2.03
C CYS A 60 -7.38 3.71 -3.53
N GLU A 61 -7.58 2.68 -4.36
CA GLU A 61 -7.56 2.76 -5.81
C GLU A 61 -8.97 2.98 -6.37
N LEU A 62 -9.95 2.23 -5.86
CA LEU A 62 -11.33 2.26 -6.36
C LEU A 62 -12.06 3.58 -6.12
N GLN A 63 -11.79 4.25 -4.99
CA GLN A 63 -12.40 5.53 -4.63
C GLN A 63 -13.95 5.53 -4.66
N ASP A 64 -14.56 4.48 -4.11
CA ASP A 64 -16.01 4.31 -4.04
C ASP A 64 -16.57 4.80 -2.68
N GLU A 65 -17.44 5.81 -2.73
CA GLU A 65 -18.06 6.40 -1.55
C GLU A 65 -18.86 5.40 -0.70
N ARG A 66 -19.38 4.31 -1.30
CA ARG A 66 -20.11 3.26 -0.58
C ARG A 66 -19.24 2.58 0.48
N ALA A 67 -17.91 2.59 0.33
CA ALA A 67 -16.99 2.01 1.29
C ALA A 67 -16.79 2.88 2.54
N ILE A 68 -17.06 4.19 2.49
CA ILE A 68 -16.82 5.14 3.59
C ILE A 68 -17.38 4.67 4.94
N PRO A 69 -18.67 4.29 5.08
CA PRO A 69 -19.20 3.84 6.38
C PRO A 69 -18.50 2.58 6.91
N HIS A 70 -18.10 1.67 6.02
CA HIS A 70 -17.36 0.46 6.39
C HIS A 70 -15.92 0.80 6.81
N LEU A 71 -15.23 1.66 6.06
CA LEU A 71 -13.88 2.10 6.40
C LEU A 71 -13.85 2.85 7.74
N ILE A 72 -14.87 3.67 8.06
CA ILE A 72 -15.03 4.30 9.37
C ILE A 72 -15.12 3.23 10.47
N ASN A 73 -15.91 2.18 10.28
CA ASN A 73 -16.02 1.09 11.25
C ASN A 73 -14.67 0.37 11.45
N LEU A 74 -13.92 0.15 10.37
CA LEU A 74 -12.62 -0.52 10.41
C LEU A 74 -11.52 0.28 11.10
N LEU A 75 -11.71 1.58 11.38
CA LEU A 75 -10.81 2.32 12.27
C LEU A 75 -10.75 1.72 13.68
N ASN A 76 -11.74 0.95 14.10
CA ASN A 76 -11.78 0.28 15.41
C ASN A 76 -11.42 -1.21 15.36
N ASP A 77 -10.91 -1.71 14.22
CA ASP A 77 -10.60 -3.11 14.05
C ASP A 77 -9.52 -3.58 15.05
N VAL A 78 -9.61 -4.83 15.52
CA VAL A 78 -8.62 -5.42 16.43
C VAL A 78 -7.22 -5.48 15.80
N CYS A 79 -7.13 -5.66 14.48
CA CYS A 79 -5.89 -5.76 13.73
C CYS A 79 -5.38 -4.36 13.32
N PRO A 80 -4.17 -3.94 13.75
CA PRO A 80 -3.61 -2.64 13.38
C PRO A 80 -3.41 -2.47 11.87
N LEU A 81 -3.15 -3.56 11.14
CA LEU A 81 -3.02 -3.52 9.68
C LEU A 81 -4.34 -3.16 8.99
N VAL A 82 -5.47 -3.63 9.53
CA VAL A 82 -6.79 -3.24 9.02
C VAL A 82 -7.05 -1.76 9.31
N ARG A 83 -6.76 -1.30 10.53
CA ARG A 83 -6.96 0.11 10.92
C ARG A 83 -6.14 1.08 10.07
N VAL A 84 -4.87 0.76 9.80
CA VAL A 84 -4.03 1.61 8.94
C VAL A 84 -4.54 1.62 7.49
N SER A 85 -4.94 0.46 6.95
CA SER A 85 -5.56 0.39 5.62
C SER A 85 -6.85 1.20 5.55
N ALA A 86 -7.68 1.14 6.59
CA ALA A 86 -8.92 1.91 6.68
C ALA A 86 -8.64 3.42 6.66
N ALA A 87 -7.64 3.88 7.42
CA ALA A 87 -7.22 5.28 7.41
C ALA A 87 -6.75 5.73 6.01
N TYR A 88 -5.91 4.94 5.33
CA TYR A 88 -5.50 5.26 3.95
C TYR A 88 -6.68 5.25 2.99
N GLY A 89 -7.58 4.28 3.10
CA GLY A 89 -8.82 4.21 2.33
C GLY A 89 -9.65 5.49 2.48
N LEU A 90 -9.88 5.95 3.71
CA LEU A 90 -10.59 7.21 3.99
C LEU A 90 -9.85 8.45 3.47
N GLY A 91 -8.52 8.46 3.51
CA GLY A 91 -7.75 9.57 2.94
C GLY A 91 -7.83 9.64 1.42
N ARG A 92 -8.10 8.53 0.73
CA ARG A 92 -8.37 8.47 -0.72
C ARG A 92 -9.84 8.65 -1.06
N ASN A 93 -10.72 8.47 -0.08
CA ASN A 93 -12.17 8.67 -0.16
C ASN A 93 -12.59 9.75 0.85
N PRO A 94 -12.12 11.01 0.68
CA PRO A 94 -12.32 12.05 1.67
C PRO A 94 -13.81 12.30 1.90
N SER A 95 -14.23 12.32 3.17
CA SER A 95 -15.62 12.55 3.54
C SER A 95 -15.70 13.31 4.86
N PRO A 96 -16.54 14.36 4.96
CA PRO A 96 -16.74 15.09 6.21
C PRO A 96 -17.16 14.18 7.37
N THR A 97 -17.87 13.09 7.09
CA THR A 97 -18.33 12.14 8.11
C THR A 97 -17.18 11.33 8.72
N ALA A 98 -16.04 11.23 8.04
CA ALA A 98 -14.85 10.50 8.50
C ALA A 98 -13.93 11.34 9.40
N VAL A 99 -14.05 12.67 9.38
CA VAL A 99 -13.14 13.58 10.11
C VAL A 99 -13.16 13.32 11.61
N LYS A 100 -14.35 13.29 12.23
CA LYS A 100 -14.46 13.02 13.66
C LYS A 100 -13.95 11.62 14.06
N PRO A 101 -14.35 10.52 13.40
CA PRO A 101 -13.78 9.20 13.64
C PRO A 101 -12.26 9.12 13.52
N LEU A 102 -11.68 9.79 12.52
CA LEU A 102 -10.23 9.86 12.35
C LEU A 102 -9.56 10.60 13.52
N ILE A 103 -10.10 11.75 13.94
CA ILE A 103 -9.58 12.49 15.11
C ILE A 103 -9.65 11.63 16.38
N ASP A 104 -10.79 10.97 16.61
CA ASP A 104 -10.95 10.10 17.78
C ASP A 104 -9.90 8.97 17.74
N GLN A 105 -9.70 8.33 16.59
CA GLN A 105 -8.70 7.27 16.43
C GLN A 105 -7.26 7.74 16.63
N LEU A 106 -6.93 8.97 16.22
CA LEU A 106 -5.60 9.55 16.44
C LEU A 106 -5.22 9.63 17.93
N THR A 107 -6.23 9.80 18.79
CA THR A 107 -6.04 9.97 20.24
C THR A 107 -6.01 8.66 21.00
N VAL A 108 -6.67 7.61 20.49
CA VAL A 108 -6.82 6.33 21.20
C VAL A 108 -5.89 5.22 20.69
N ASP A 109 -5.44 5.27 19.44
CA ASP A 109 -4.59 4.21 18.89
C ASP A 109 -3.15 4.35 19.39
N TRP A 110 -2.58 3.25 19.88
CA TRP A 110 -1.19 3.22 20.35
C TRP A 110 -0.20 2.86 19.22
N ASN A 111 -0.69 2.38 18.07
CA ASN A 111 0.15 2.01 16.96
C ASN A 111 0.58 3.25 16.15
N GLY A 112 1.89 3.53 16.12
CA GLY A 112 2.45 4.69 15.42
C GLY A 112 2.18 4.73 13.92
N TYR A 113 2.10 3.57 13.25
CA TYR A 113 1.78 3.51 11.82
C TYR A 113 0.32 3.86 11.54
N VAL A 114 -0.61 3.40 12.41
CA VAL A 114 -2.03 3.78 12.30
C VAL A 114 -2.18 5.28 12.48
N ARG A 115 -1.59 5.86 13.54
CA ARG A 115 -1.64 7.30 13.80
C ARG A 115 -1.08 8.12 12.62
N LYS A 116 0.02 7.68 12.02
CA LYS A 116 0.58 8.31 10.79
C LYS A 116 -0.43 8.27 9.64
N GLY A 117 -1.05 7.13 9.38
CA GLY A 117 -2.08 6.99 8.34
C GLY A 117 -3.29 7.89 8.59
N VAL A 118 -3.73 7.98 9.85
CA VAL A 118 -4.83 8.86 10.27
C VAL A 118 -4.51 10.33 10.02
N VAL A 119 -3.32 10.80 10.41
CA VAL A 119 -2.88 12.19 10.15
C VAL A 119 -2.84 12.47 8.66
N TRP A 120 -2.31 11.54 7.86
CA TRP A 120 -2.30 11.67 6.40
C TRP A 120 -3.72 11.78 5.84
N ALA A 121 -4.65 10.94 6.30
CA ALA A 121 -6.05 10.95 5.87
C ALA A 121 -6.77 12.26 6.20
N LEU A 122 -6.55 12.79 7.41
CA LEU A 122 -7.08 14.09 7.82
C LEU A 122 -6.59 15.24 6.93
N GLY A 123 -5.32 15.20 6.49
CA GLY A 123 -4.78 16.19 5.55
C GLY A 123 -5.42 16.18 4.15
N ASN A 124 -6.05 15.07 3.77
CA ASN A 124 -6.77 14.93 2.49
C ASN A 124 -8.26 15.26 2.59
N CYS A 125 -8.83 15.25 3.80
CA CYS A 125 -10.18 15.74 4.06
C CYS A 125 -10.16 17.28 4.04
N ARG A 126 -10.00 17.90 2.86
CA ARG A 126 -10.06 19.35 2.70
C ARG A 126 -11.52 19.79 2.62
N GLU A 127 -11.88 20.80 3.41
CA GLU A 127 -13.07 21.63 3.17
C GLU A 127 -12.83 22.59 1.99
#